data_AF-A0A381DJC4-F1
#
_entry.id   AF-A0A381DJC4-F1
#
_cell.length_a   1.000
_cell.length_b   1.000
_cell.length_c   1.000
_cell.angle_alpha   90.00
_cell.angle_beta   90.00
_cell.angle_gamma   90.00
#
_symmetry.space_group_name_H-M   'P 1'
#
loop_
_entity.id
_entity.type
_entity.pdbx_description
1 polymer ?
#
loop_
_entity_poly.entity_id
_entity_poly.type
_entity_poly.pdbx_seq_one_letter_code
_entity_poly.pdbx_strand_id
1 'polypeptide(L)'
;MDKLNQELINKIELSFKIDELIENFTKNSDISNEVIEILDENLKDKEKILERLKDKKTALIDEIHLYLDSIYDTDECENYIINRYWQNSYKNKTPTYFQKAYKLYYEIFFPKILQKYCNNFDTALEIGCGNGIITEILAKKFKNVIGIDLSKNGVNVANKNNKLKNVKYFCDDAKNAKKYISGSGYNLVFASDIMMYSQDKNLKAIFEGFLSIINPGGGIAYERKREK
;
A
#
# COMPACT_ATOMS: atom_id res chain seq x y z
N MET A 1 16.64 -9.60 -4.81
CA MET A 1 17.29 -8.30 -4.58
C MET A 1 18.81 -8.36 -4.69
N ASP A 2 19.43 -7.45 -5.44
CA ASP A 2 20.89 -7.31 -5.43
C ASP A 2 21.39 -6.62 -4.15
N LYS A 3 22.71 -6.67 -3.91
CA LYS A 3 23.34 -6.12 -2.70
C LYS A 3 23.08 -4.63 -2.51
N LEU A 4 22.96 -3.87 -3.61
CA LEU A 4 22.85 -2.43 -3.59
C LEU A 4 21.42 -1.99 -3.27
N ASN A 5 20.43 -2.67 -3.84
CA ASN A 5 19.03 -2.53 -3.48
C ASN A 5 18.77 -2.91 -2.02
N GLN A 6 19.45 -3.95 -1.50
CA GLN A 6 19.36 -4.27 -0.08
C GLN A 6 19.96 -3.17 0.82
N GLU A 7 21.08 -2.54 0.40
CA GLU A 7 21.65 -1.41 1.12
C GLU A 7 20.69 -0.21 1.14
N LEU A 8 20.06 0.10 0.00
CA LEU A 8 19.05 1.15 -0.11
C LEU A 8 17.85 0.87 0.81
N ILE A 9 17.33 -0.36 0.83
CA ILE A 9 16.25 -0.74 1.75
C ILE A 9 16.65 -0.56 3.20
N ASN A 10 17.84 -1.00 3.61
CA ASN A 10 18.31 -0.85 4.98
C ASN A 10 18.40 0.63 5.39
N LYS A 11 18.83 1.50 4.47
CA LYS A 11 18.87 2.95 4.68
C LYS A 11 17.46 3.55 4.83
N ILE A 12 16.51 3.12 4.01
CA ILE A 12 15.11 3.54 4.11
C ILE A 12 14.46 3.04 5.42
N GLU A 13 14.74 1.81 5.84
CA GLU A 13 14.28 1.28 7.12
C GLU A 13 14.82 2.10 8.30
N LEU A 14 16.10 2.45 8.26
CA LEU A 14 16.75 3.26 9.28
C LEU A 14 16.14 4.66 9.35
N SER A 15 15.80 5.28 8.22
CA SER A 15 15.19 6.62 8.20
C SER A 15 13.81 6.64 8.87
N PHE A 16 12.99 5.61 8.64
CA PHE A 16 11.72 5.44 9.35
C PHE A 16 11.90 5.15 10.84
N LYS A 17 12.93 4.37 11.21
CA LYS A 17 13.23 4.11 12.63
C LYS A 17 13.61 5.39 13.37
N ILE A 18 14.40 6.26 12.72
CA ILE A 18 14.75 7.57 13.28
C ILE A 18 13.50 8.44 13.50
N ASP A 19 12.52 8.40 12.59
CA ASP A 19 11.25 9.11 12.77
C ASP A 19 10.46 8.64 14.01
N GLU A 20 10.32 7.33 14.18
CA GLU A 20 9.65 6.77 15.36
C GLU A 20 10.38 7.16 16.65
N LEU A 21 11.72 7.20 16.65
CA LEU A 21 12.51 7.62 17.79
C LEU A 21 12.36 9.12 18.09
N ILE A 22 12.39 10.00 17.08
CA ILE A 22 12.16 11.43 17.27
C ILE A 22 10.76 11.69 17.87
N GLU A 23 9.73 11.01 17.38
CA GLU A 23 8.37 11.13 17.91
C GLU A 23 8.29 10.66 19.37
N ASN A 24 8.91 9.53 19.69
CA ASN A 24 8.95 8.99 21.05
C ASN A 24 9.73 9.89 22.01
N PHE A 25 10.88 10.42 21.62
CA PHE A 25 11.67 11.38 22.41
C PHE A 25 10.96 12.72 22.61
N THR A 26 10.10 13.10 21.68
CA THR A 26 9.27 14.29 21.88
C THR A 26 8.25 14.07 23.00
N LYS A 27 7.76 12.83 23.17
CA LYS A 27 6.75 12.44 24.18
C LYS A 27 7.33 11.98 25.51
N ASN A 28 8.51 11.35 25.52
CA ASN A 28 9.20 10.86 26.71
C ASN A 28 10.68 11.33 26.70
N SER A 29 11.31 11.45 27.86
CA SER A 29 12.68 11.98 28.00
C SER A 29 13.75 10.90 28.18
N ASP A 30 13.36 9.63 28.24
CA ASP A 30 14.29 8.53 28.44
C ASP A 30 15.06 8.18 27.16
N ILE A 31 16.36 7.96 27.34
CA ILE A 31 17.26 7.59 26.25
C ILE A 31 17.27 6.08 26.09
N SER A 32 16.84 5.59 24.93
CA SER A 32 16.95 4.16 24.60
C SER A 32 18.36 3.82 24.11
N ASN A 33 18.80 2.58 24.35
CA ASN A 33 20.06 2.04 23.79
C ASN A 33 20.08 2.14 22.25
N GLU A 34 18.92 2.10 21.61
CA GLU A 34 18.80 2.22 20.15
C GLU A 34 19.25 3.60 19.64
N VAL A 35 19.05 4.67 20.40
CA VAL A 35 19.54 6.01 20.01
C VAL A 35 21.05 6.07 20.06
N ILE A 36 21.66 5.45 21.08
CA ILE A 36 23.12 5.39 21.20
C ILE A 36 23.71 4.63 20.02
N GLU A 37 23.13 3.50 19.64
CA GLU A 37 23.57 2.71 18.49
C GLU A 37 23.44 3.47 17.15
N ILE A 38 22.35 4.21 16.93
CA ILE A 38 22.11 4.93 15.67
C ILE A 38 23.01 6.17 15.54
N LEU A 39 23.21 6.89 16.64
CA LEU A 39 24.06 8.08 16.66
C LEU A 39 25.55 7.72 16.77
N ASP A 40 25.87 6.52 17.25
CA ASP A 40 27.21 6.10 17.66
C ASP A 40 27.82 7.06 18.71
N GLU A 41 26.96 7.65 19.54
CA GLU A 41 27.32 8.66 20.54
C GLU A 41 26.45 8.50 21.80
N ASN A 42 27.07 8.66 22.98
CA ASN A 42 26.37 8.64 24.27
C ASN A 42 26.07 10.07 24.74
N LEU A 43 25.12 10.72 24.07
CA LEU A 43 24.63 12.05 24.43
C LEU A 43 23.61 11.94 25.57
N LYS A 44 23.60 12.91 26.50
CA LYS A 44 22.62 13.00 27.60
C LYS A 44 21.64 14.16 27.46
N ASP A 45 21.99 15.15 26.65
CA ASP A 45 21.20 16.34 26.44
C ASP A 45 20.11 16.05 25.40
N LYS A 46 18.85 16.21 25.81
CA LYS A 46 17.68 15.87 24.99
C LYS A 46 17.58 16.70 23.72
N GLU A 47 17.89 17.99 23.78
CA GLU A 47 17.81 18.87 22.61
C GLU A 47 18.90 18.49 21.60
N LYS A 48 20.12 18.23 22.08
CA LYS A 48 21.22 17.77 21.22
C LYS A 48 20.96 16.40 20.60
N ILE A 49 20.35 15.46 21.34
CA ILE A 49 19.95 14.16 20.78
C ILE A 49 18.94 14.34 19.65
N LEU A 50 17.93 15.18 19.85
CA LEU A 50 16.91 15.46 18.83
C LEU A 50 17.51 16.15 17.60
N GLU A 51 18.42 17.11 17.80
CA GLU A 51 19.17 17.75 16.73
C GLU A 51 19.98 16.72 15.93
N ARG A 52 20.75 15.86 16.61
CA ARG A 52 21.56 14.83 15.96
C ARG A 52 20.75 13.78 15.23
N LEU A 53 19.62 13.34 15.78
CA LEU A 53 18.72 12.43 15.08
C LEU A 53 18.17 13.06 13.80
N LYS A 54 17.83 14.35 13.84
CA LYS A 54 17.40 15.10 12.64
C LYS A 54 18.52 15.23 11.62
N ASP A 55 19.73 15.58 12.04
CA ASP A 55 20.91 15.67 11.15
C ASP A 55 21.20 14.33 10.47
N LYS A 56 21.22 13.25 11.26
CA LYS A 56 21.43 11.89 10.75
C LYS A 56 20.35 11.49 9.75
N LYS A 57 19.09 11.84 10.04
CA LYS A 57 17.97 11.62 9.12
C LYS A 57 18.16 12.39 7.82
N THR A 58 18.53 13.67 7.88
CA THR A 58 18.76 14.50 6.69
C THR A 58 19.87 13.90 5.82
N ALA A 59 21.02 13.58 6.41
CA ALA A 59 22.13 12.96 5.66
C ALA A 59 21.72 11.62 5.03
N LEU A 60 20.94 10.81 5.75
CA LEU A 60 20.43 9.53 5.26
C LEU A 60 19.43 9.72 4.11
N ILE A 61 18.56 10.72 4.18
CA ILE A 61 17.64 11.09 3.08
C ILE A 61 18.44 11.53 1.85
N ASP A 62 19.48 12.34 2.03
CA ASP A 62 20.33 12.78 0.92
C ASP A 62 21.03 11.58 0.25
N GLU A 63 21.53 10.63 1.03
CA GLU A 63 22.06 9.36 0.50
C GLU A 63 20.99 8.57 -0.27
N ILE A 64 19.79 8.42 0.30
CA ILE A 64 18.68 7.72 -0.36
C ILE A 64 18.31 8.40 -1.68
N HIS A 65 18.22 9.72 -1.72
CA HIS A 65 17.94 10.48 -2.95
C HIS A 65 19.02 10.24 -4.01
N LEU A 66 20.30 10.34 -3.65
CA LEU A 66 21.41 10.07 -4.57
C LEU A 66 21.37 8.63 -5.12
N TYR A 67 20.92 7.67 -4.31
CA TYR A 67 20.71 6.29 -4.74
C TYR A 67 19.51 6.14 -5.68
N LEU A 68 18.38 6.79 -5.40
CA LEU A 68 17.18 6.75 -6.25
C LEU A 68 17.36 7.50 -7.58
N ASP A 69 18.20 8.54 -7.60
CA ASP A 69 18.57 9.28 -8.81
C ASP A 69 19.52 8.50 -9.74
N SER A 70 19.89 7.27 -9.36
CA SER A 70 20.79 6.40 -10.11
C SER A 70 20.06 5.25 -10.83
N ILE A 71 20.74 4.53 -11.73
CA ILE A 71 20.19 3.40 -12.50
C ILE A 71 19.89 2.13 -11.66
N TYR A 72 20.06 2.21 -10.34
CA TYR A 72 19.98 1.05 -9.45
C TYR A 72 18.58 0.82 -8.87
N ASP A 73 17.64 1.73 -9.14
CA ASP A 73 16.24 1.55 -8.80
C ASP A 73 15.62 0.32 -9.49
N THR A 74 14.99 -0.54 -8.69
CA THR A 74 14.36 -1.76 -9.16
C THR A 74 12.90 -1.81 -8.71
N ASP A 75 12.05 -2.43 -9.52
CA ASP A 75 10.66 -2.68 -9.18
C ASP A 75 10.51 -3.37 -7.81
N GLU A 76 11.48 -4.19 -7.38
CA GLU A 76 11.48 -4.85 -6.05
C GLU A 76 11.66 -3.83 -4.91
N CYS A 77 12.57 -2.87 -5.08
CA CYS A 77 12.83 -1.80 -4.11
C CYS A 77 11.64 -0.82 -4.04
N GLU A 78 11.11 -0.37 -5.19
CA GLU A 78 9.92 0.49 -5.23
C GLU A 78 8.74 -0.16 -4.50
N ASN A 79 8.45 -1.43 -4.80
CA ASN A 79 7.36 -2.16 -4.16
C ASN A 79 7.56 -2.29 -2.64
N TYR A 80 8.81 -2.47 -2.19
CA TYR A 80 9.13 -2.48 -0.76
C TYR A 80 8.81 -1.13 -0.10
N ILE A 81 9.26 -0.02 -0.69
CA ILE A 81 9.04 1.34 -0.17
C ILE A 81 7.55 1.64 -0.06
N ILE A 82 6.80 1.37 -1.13
CA ILE A 82 5.36 1.59 -1.19
C ILE A 82 4.64 0.76 -0.13
N ASN A 83 4.96 -0.54 -0.04
CA ASN A 83 4.36 -1.43 0.96
C ASN A 83 4.64 -0.94 2.39
N ARG A 84 5.89 -0.57 2.69
CA ARG A 84 6.28 -0.08 4.02
C ARG A 84 5.52 1.18 4.40
N TYR A 85 5.42 2.15 3.48
CA TYR A 85 4.65 3.37 3.66
C TYR A 85 3.19 3.06 4.03
N TRP A 86 2.51 2.22 3.23
CA TRP A 86 1.12 1.87 3.48
C TRP A 86 0.92 1.06 4.76
N GLN A 87 1.84 0.16 5.10
CA GLN A 87 1.81 -0.53 6.40
C GLN A 87 1.83 0.45 7.58
N ASN A 88 2.67 1.48 7.51
CA ASN A 88 2.74 2.50 8.56
C ASN A 88 1.49 3.39 8.56
N SER A 89 1.00 3.80 7.40
CA SER A 89 -0.22 4.61 7.26
C SER A 89 -1.43 3.94 7.92
N TYR A 90 -1.58 2.62 7.76
CA TYR A 90 -2.67 1.84 8.38
C TYR A 90 -2.47 1.52 9.88
N LYS A 91 -1.33 1.86 10.51
CA LYS A 91 -1.18 1.73 11.98
C LYS A 91 -2.18 2.63 12.71
N ASN A 92 -2.54 3.77 12.13
CA ASN A 92 -3.49 4.71 12.69
C ASN A 92 -4.93 4.24 12.42
N LYS A 93 -5.61 3.79 13.48
CA LYS A 93 -6.89 3.05 13.39
C LYS A 93 -8.12 3.92 13.12
N THR A 94 -8.01 5.24 13.18
CA THR A 94 -9.16 6.14 13.08
C THR A 94 -9.37 6.57 11.63
N PRO A 95 -10.54 6.31 11.02
CA PRO A 95 -10.83 6.77 9.67
C PRO A 95 -10.78 8.31 9.59
N THR A 96 -9.96 8.82 8.69
CA THR A 96 -9.84 10.27 8.47
C THR A 96 -11.11 10.84 7.81
N TYR A 97 -11.31 12.16 7.87
CA TYR A 97 -12.38 12.83 7.10
C TYR A 97 -12.30 12.48 5.60
N PHE A 98 -11.07 12.40 5.07
CA PHE A 98 -10.82 11.98 3.69
C PHE A 98 -11.40 10.59 3.41
N GLN A 99 -11.16 9.60 4.27
CA GLN A 99 -11.71 8.24 4.08
C GLN A 99 -13.25 8.22 4.08
N LYS A 100 -13.90 9.07 4.89
CA LYS A 100 -15.36 9.20 4.89
C LYS A 100 -15.89 9.81 3.58
N ALA A 101 -15.28 10.90 3.13
CA ALA A 101 -15.63 11.54 1.86
C ALA A 101 -15.38 10.61 0.67
N TYR A 102 -14.26 9.88 0.70
CA TYR A 102 -13.88 8.86 -0.27
C TYR A 102 -14.92 7.74 -0.36
N LYS A 103 -15.33 7.18 0.79
CA LYS A 103 -16.42 6.19 0.85
C LYS A 103 -17.71 6.72 0.22
N LEU A 104 -18.12 7.93 0.59
CA LEU A 104 -19.36 8.53 0.07
C LEU A 104 -19.31 8.73 -1.44
N TYR A 105 -18.19 9.21 -1.98
CA TYR A 105 -17.99 9.36 -3.42
C TYR A 105 -18.21 8.04 -4.17
N TYR A 106 -17.57 6.97 -3.69
CA TYR A 106 -17.70 5.65 -4.31
C TYR A 106 -19.07 5.00 -4.11
N GLU A 107 -19.73 5.21 -2.98
CA GLU A 107 -21.10 4.72 -2.77
C GLU A 107 -22.10 5.33 -3.76
N ILE A 108 -21.85 6.56 -4.22
CA ILE A 108 -22.73 7.27 -5.17
C ILE A 108 -22.35 6.96 -6.62
N PHE A 109 -21.05 7.00 -6.94
CA PHE A 109 -20.57 6.98 -8.32
C PHE A 109 -20.37 5.57 -8.85
N PHE A 110 -19.82 4.69 -8.02
CA PHE A 110 -19.37 3.37 -8.45
C PHE A 110 -20.53 2.46 -8.90
N PRO A 111 -21.69 2.40 -8.20
CA PRO A 111 -22.82 1.62 -8.68
C PRO A 111 -23.31 2.01 -10.09
N LYS A 112 -23.23 3.30 -10.46
CA LYS A 112 -23.65 3.79 -11.78
C LYS A 112 -22.69 3.34 -12.89
N ILE A 113 -21.39 3.42 -12.63
CA ILE A 113 -20.36 2.90 -13.55
C ILE A 113 -20.51 1.40 -13.71
N LEU A 114 -20.58 0.68 -12.60
CA LEU A 114 -20.69 -0.77 -12.60
C LEU A 114 -21.93 -1.23 -13.38
N GLN A 115 -23.08 -0.59 -13.18
CA GLN A 115 -24.29 -0.91 -13.94
C GLN A 115 -24.14 -0.65 -15.45
N LYS A 116 -23.36 0.34 -15.85
CA LYS A 116 -23.14 0.69 -17.26
C LYS A 116 -22.15 -0.24 -17.97
N TYR A 117 -21.15 -0.75 -17.24
CA TYR A 117 -20.00 -1.42 -17.85
C TYR A 117 -19.78 -2.86 -17.38
N CYS A 118 -20.50 -3.35 -16.36
CA CYS A 118 -20.45 -4.74 -15.91
C CYS A 118 -21.77 -5.43 -16.24
N ASN A 119 -21.68 -6.56 -16.95
CA ASN A 119 -22.85 -7.34 -17.36
C ASN A 119 -23.10 -8.57 -16.47
N ASN A 120 -22.15 -8.89 -15.58
CA ASN A 120 -22.24 -10.00 -14.64
C ASN A 120 -21.64 -9.59 -13.29
N PHE A 121 -22.41 -9.79 -12.21
CA PHE A 121 -22.07 -9.42 -10.84
C PHE A 121 -21.80 -10.64 -9.94
N ASP A 122 -21.17 -11.69 -10.48
CA ASP A 122 -20.86 -12.88 -9.70
C ASP A 122 -19.62 -12.66 -8.80
N THR A 123 -18.42 -12.57 -9.37
CA THR A 123 -17.17 -12.42 -8.60
C THR A 123 -16.39 -11.17 -8.98
N ALA A 124 -16.01 -10.35 -8.00
CA ALA A 124 -15.11 -9.21 -8.19
C ALA A 124 -13.78 -9.39 -7.45
N LEU A 125 -12.70 -8.89 -8.05
CA LEU A 125 -11.39 -8.70 -7.43
C LEU A 125 -11.13 -7.20 -7.27
N GLU A 126 -10.67 -6.82 -6.08
CA GLU A 126 -10.03 -5.53 -5.86
C GLU A 126 -8.55 -5.72 -5.55
N ILE A 127 -7.70 -5.03 -6.31
CA ILE A 127 -6.25 -4.99 -6.15
C ILE A 127 -5.87 -3.67 -5.47
N GLY A 128 -5.08 -3.75 -4.41
CA GLY A 128 -4.77 -2.59 -3.56
C GLY A 128 -5.93 -2.25 -2.63
N CYS A 129 -6.60 -3.26 -2.05
CA CYS A 129 -7.84 -3.06 -1.30
C CYS A 129 -7.66 -2.29 0.02
N GLY A 130 -6.43 -2.14 0.51
CA GLY A 130 -6.10 -1.39 1.72
C GLY A 130 -6.91 -1.85 2.93
N ASN A 131 -7.68 -0.92 3.50
CA ASN A 131 -8.56 -1.16 4.65
C ASN A 131 -9.97 -1.65 4.28
N GLY A 132 -10.24 -1.94 3.00
CA GLY A 132 -11.47 -2.58 2.52
C GLY A 132 -12.66 -1.65 2.24
N ILE A 133 -12.49 -0.32 2.26
CA ILE A 133 -13.61 0.62 2.07
C ILE A 133 -14.36 0.36 0.75
N ILE A 134 -13.62 0.22 -0.36
CA ILE A 134 -14.20 -0.02 -1.68
C ILE A 134 -14.68 -1.47 -1.81
N THR A 135 -13.98 -2.41 -1.21
CA THR A 135 -14.34 -3.83 -1.24
C THR A 135 -15.72 -4.06 -0.64
N GLU A 136 -16.03 -3.36 0.46
CA GLU A 136 -17.37 -3.33 1.06
C GLU A 136 -18.44 -2.77 0.12
N ILE A 137 -18.10 -1.76 -0.69
CA ILE A 137 -19.02 -1.15 -1.66
C ILE A 137 -19.30 -2.12 -2.81
N LEU A 138 -18.26 -2.77 -3.34
CA LEU A 138 -18.38 -3.85 -4.33
C LEU A 138 -19.27 -4.98 -3.84
N ALA A 139 -19.14 -5.36 -2.57
CA ALA A 139 -19.89 -6.45 -1.97
C ALA A 139 -21.40 -6.20 -1.88
N LYS A 140 -21.87 -4.95 -2.04
CA LYS A 140 -23.30 -4.62 -2.16
C LYS A 140 -23.90 -5.02 -3.52
N LYS A 141 -23.06 -5.31 -4.52
CA LYS A 141 -23.47 -5.64 -5.88
C LYS A 141 -23.04 -7.04 -6.31
N PHE A 142 -21.84 -7.45 -5.93
CA PHE A 142 -21.27 -8.73 -6.34
C PHE A 142 -21.60 -9.86 -5.35
N LYS A 143 -21.83 -11.08 -5.88
CA LYS A 143 -22.08 -12.26 -5.04
C LYS A 143 -20.87 -12.66 -4.21
N ASN A 144 -19.66 -12.46 -4.72
CA ASN A 144 -18.39 -12.71 -4.04
C ASN A 144 -17.40 -11.59 -4.36
N VAL A 145 -16.68 -11.11 -3.34
CA VAL A 145 -15.63 -10.09 -3.51
C VAL A 145 -14.36 -10.51 -2.79
N ILE A 146 -13.25 -10.39 -3.50
CA ILE A 146 -11.91 -10.68 -3.00
C ILE A 146 -11.12 -9.38 -3.01
N GLY A 147 -10.57 -8.98 -1.87
CA GLY A 147 -9.62 -7.88 -1.74
C GLY A 147 -8.21 -8.41 -1.55
N ILE A 148 -7.25 -7.93 -2.33
CA ILE A 148 -5.82 -8.26 -2.20
C ILE A 148 -5.03 -6.98 -2.00
N ASP A 149 -4.12 -6.99 -1.03
CA ASP A 149 -3.20 -5.89 -0.78
C ASP A 149 -1.86 -6.42 -0.27
N LEU A 150 -0.76 -5.72 -0.59
CA LEU A 150 0.58 -6.05 -0.08
C LEU A 150 0.75 -5.67 1.40
N SER A 151 -0.06 -4.72 1.89
CA SER A 151 -0.02 -4.22 3.26
C SER A 151 -0.75 -5.13 4.23
N LYS A 152 0.02 -5.89 5.01
CA LYS A 152 -0.50 -6.73 6.11
C LYS A 152 -1.37 -5.93 7.09
N ASN A 153 -0.98 -4.69 7.40
CA ASN A 153 -1.74 -3.84 8.33
C ASN A 153 -3.07 -3.40 7.72
N GLY A 154 -3.10 -3.03 6.43
CA GLY A 154 -4.34 -2.72 5.71
C GLY A 154 -5.32 -3.90 5.74
N VAL A 155 -4.84 -5.08 5.34
CA VAL A 155 -5.62 -6.33 5.33
C VAL A 155 -6.10 -6.71 6.72
N ASN A 156 -5.29 -6.51 7.77
CA ASN A 156 -5.72 -6.77 9.15
C ASN A 156 -6.85 -5.83 9.58
N VAL A 157 -6.78 -4.54 9.20
CA VAL A 157 -7.86 -3.57 9.46
C VAL A 157 -9.12 -3.98 8.69
N ALA A 158 -8.99 -4.34 7.41
CA ALA A 158 -10.09 -4.79 6.57
C ALA A 158 -10.78 -6.03 7.16
N ASN A 159 -10.01 -7.06 7.50
CA ASN A 159 -10.52 -8.28 8.13
C ASN A 159 -11.17 -8.02 9.49
N LYS A 160 -10.58 -7.15 10.33
CA LYS A 160 -11.16 -6.80 11.63
C LYS A 160 -12.52 -6.10 11.50
N ASN A 161 -12.68 -5.26 10.48
CA ASN A 161 -13.91 -4.50 10.24
C ASN A 161 -14.93 -5.27 9.40
N ASN A 162 -14.52 -6.36 8.74
CA ASN A 162 -15.37 -7.14 7.85
C ASN A 162 -16.52 -7.82 8.61
N LYS A 163 -17.76 -7.48 8.23
CA LYS A 163 -18.99 -8.13 8.72
C LYS A 163 -19.73 -8.87 7.61
N LEU A 164 -19.17 -8.92 6.40
CA LEU A 164 -19.82 -9.39 5.20
C LEU A 164 -19.41 -10.83 4.89
N LYS A 165 -20.40 -11.71 4.69
CA LYS A 165 -20.16 -13.14 4.42
C LYS A 165 -19.58 -13.39 3.02
N ASN A 166 -19.78 -12.45 2.10
CA ASN A 166 -19.34 -12.54 0.70
C ASN A 166 -17.99 -11.85 0.44
N VAL A 167 -17.25 -11.44 1.47
CA VAL A 167 -15.97 -10.74 1.32
C VAL A 167 -14.83 -11.51 1.98
N LYS A 168 -13.71 -11.64 1.27
CA LYS A 168 -12.45 -12.17 1.80
C LYS A 168 -11.30 -11.24 1.46
N TYR A 169 -10.40 -11.01 2.42
CA TYR A 169 -9.21 -10.19 2.24
C TYR A 169 -7.94 -11.02 2.39
N PHE A 170 -6.96 -10.80 1.50
CA PHE A 170 -5.69 -11.52 1.50
C PHE A 170 -4.51 -10.56 1.43
N CYS A 171 -3.49 -10.82 2.26
CA CYS A 171 -2.21 -10.12 2.21
C CYS A 171 -1.30 -10.87 1.22
N ASP A 172 -1.28 -10.44 -0.03
CA ASP A 172 -0.54 -11.11 -1.11
C ASP A 172 -0.23 -10.14 -2.25
N ASP A 173 0.67 -10.53 -3.14
CA ASP A 173 0.94 -9.85 -4.40
C ASP A 173 -0.22 -10.07 -5.39
N ALA A 174 -0.60 -9.03 -6.13
CA ALA A 174 -1.64 -9.10 -7.16
C ALA A 174 -1.38 -10.18 -8.23
N LYS A 175 -0.11 -10.49 -8.51
CA LYS A 175 0.30 -11.60 -9.42
C LYS A 175 -0.22 -12.95 -8.96
N ASN A 176 -0.50 -13.10 -7.65
CA ASN A 176 -1.03 -14.31 -7.05
C ASN A 176 -2.57 -14.36 -7.03
N ALA A 177 -3.26 -13.35 -7.57
CA ALA A 177 -4.72 -13.25 -7.54
C ALA A 177 -5.43 -14.51 -8.06
N LYS A 178 -4.85 -15.18 -9.07
CA LYS A 178 -5.40 -16.41 -9.65
C LYS A 178 -5.66 -17.52 -8.62
N LYS A 179 -4.89 -17.57 -7.52
CA LYS A 179 -5.04 -18.57 -6.45
C LYS A 179 -6.38 -18.47 -5.70
N TYR A 180 -7.00 -17.30 -5.71
CA TYR A 180 -8.19 -17.00 -4.93
C TYR A 180 -9.48 -17.12 -5.74
N ILE A 181 -9.39 -17.48 -7.02
CA ILE A 181 -10.54 -17.68 -7.90
C ILE A 181 -11.20 -19.02 -7.57
N SER A 182 -12.51 -19.01 -7.33
CA SER A 182 -13.31 -20.23 -7.13
C SER A 182 -13.92 -20.80 -8.42
N GLY A 183 -13.87 -20.05 -9.53
CA GLY A 183 -14.41 -20.43 -10.85
C GLY A 183 -13.40 -20.27 -11.99
N SER A 184 -13.86 -19.86 -13.17
CA SER A 184 -13.00 -19.65 -14.35
C SER A 184 -12.22 -18.33 -14.34
N GLY A 185 -12.65 -17.35 -13.54
CA GLY A 185 -12.12 -15.98 -13.56
C GLY A 185 -12.98 -15.01 -12.75
N TYR A 186 -12.58 -13.73 -12.76
CA TYR A 186 -13.33 -12.62 -12.20
C TYR A 186 -14.26 -11.98 -13.24
N ASN A 187 -15.41 -11.46 -12.81
CA ASN A 187 -16.29 -10.64 -13.66
C ASN A 187 -15.95 -9.15 -13.60
N LEU A 188 -15.23 -8.74 -12.56
CA LEU A 188 -14.62 -7.43 -12.45
C LEU A 188 -13.23 -7.58 -11.82
N VAL A 189 -12.22 -6.97 -12.44
CA VAL A 189 -10.94 -6.67 -11.78
C VAL A 189 -10.87 -5.16 -11.62
N PHE A 190 -10.80 -4.70 -10.37
CA PHE A 190 -10.69 -3.28 -10.04
C PHE A 190 -9.35 -2.99 -9.36
N ALA A 191 -8.62 -1.99 -9.87
CA ALA A 191 -7.37 -1.51 -9.26
C ALA A 191 -7.51 -0.02 -8.91
N SER A 192 -7.81 0.26 -7.63
CA SER A 192 -8.06 1.61 -7.11
C SER A 192 -6.81 2.17 -6.43
N ASP A 193 -6.45 3.42 -6.74
CA ASP A 193 -5.33 4.16 -6.13
C ASP A 193 -3.97 3.42 -6.06
N ILE A 194 -3.80 2.35 -6.85
CA ILE A 194 -2.58 1.54 -6.90
C ILE A 194 -1.82 1.66 -8.22
N MET A 195 -2.53 1.92 -9.33
CA MET A 195 -1.91 1.98 -10.67
C MET A 195 -1.04 3.23 -10.88
N MET A 196 -1.13 4.23 -9.98
CA MET A 196 -0.23 5.39 -9.98
C MET A 196 1.21 5.02 -9.64
N TYR A 197 1.42 3.92 -8.92
CA TYR A 197 2.76 3.37 -8.63
C TYR A 197 3.32 2.50 -9.75
N SER A 198 2.53 2.24 -10.81
CA SER A 198 2.98 1.41 -11.92
C SER A 198 3.75 2.24 -12.95
N GLN A 199 5.01 1.88 -13.16
CA GLN A 199 5.83 2.43 -14.23
C GLN A 199 5.23 2.14 -15.62
N ASP A 200 5.35 3.09 -16.56
CA ASP A 200 4.80 2.94 -17.92
C ASP A 200 5.32 1.68 -18.63
N LYS A 201 6.59 1.31 -18.41
CA LYS A 201 7.21 0.09 -18.97
C LYS A 201 6.49 -1.20 -18.57
N ASN A 202 5.84 -1.22 -17.41
CA ASN A 202 5.21 -2.40 -16.82
C ASN A 202 3.72 -2.53 -17.12
N LEU A 203 3.08 -1.48 -17.66
CA LEU A 203 1.63 -1.47 -17.86
C LEU A 203 1.14 -2.60 -18.75
N LYS A 204 1.86 -2.90 -19.83
CA LYS A 204 1.49 -3.98 -20.74
C LYS A 204 1.39 -5.31 -19.99
N ALA A 205 2.43 -5.66 -19.23
CA ALA A 205 2.47 -6.90 -18.45
C ALA A 205 1.38 -6.92 -17.36
N ILE A 206 1.09 -5.78 -16.73
CA ILE A 206 0.00 -5.66 -15.74
C ILE A 206 -1.37 -5.95 -16.37
N PHE A 207 -1.68 -5.32 -17.52
CA PHE A 207 -2.94 -5.55 -18.21
C PHE A 207 -3.06 -6.97 -18.77
N GLU A 208 -1.97 -7.56 -19.26
CA GLU A 208 -1.92 -8.98 -19.64
C GLU A 208 -2.23 -9.88 -18.43
N GLY A 209 -1.68 -9.54 -17.26
CA GLY A 209 -2.01 -10.19 -15.99
C GLY A 209 -3.50 -10.10 -15.67
N PHE A 210 -4.11 -8.92 -15.76
CA PHE A 210 -5.55 -8.73 -15.52
C PHE A 210 -6.41 -9.53 -16.50
N LEU A 211 -6.06 -9.52 -17.80
CA LEU A 211 -6.75 -10.29 -18.82
C LEU A 211 -6.64 -11.80 -18.60
N SER A 212 -5.55 -12.28 -18.00
CA SER A 212 -5.36 -13.71 -17.72
C SER A 212 -6.25 -14.28 -16.60
N ILE A 213 -6.85 -13.40 -15.79
CA ILE A 213 -7.70 -13.77 -14.63
C ILE A 213 -9.15 -13.34 -14.80
N ILE A 214 -9.51 -12.71 -15.92
CA ILE A 214 -10.86 -12.22 -16.17
C ILE A 214 -11.69 -13.22 -16.98
N ASN A 215 -12.97 -13.34 -16.66
CA ASN A 215 -13.91 -14.12 -17.46
C ASN A 215 -14.20 -13.42 -18.80
N PRO A 216 -14.57 -14.18 -19.85
CA PRO A 216 -15.18 -13.61 -21.04
C PRO A 216 -16.34 -12.68 -20.68
N GLY A 217 -16.33 -11.45 -21.21
CA GLY A 217 -17.33 -10.43 -20.90
C GLY A 217 -17.20 -9.76 -19.52
N GLY A 218 -16.15 -10.07 -18.76
CA GLY A 218 -15.80 -9.34 -17.53
C GLY A 218 -15.17 -7.98 -17.84
N GLY A 219 -15.25 -7.07 -16.86
CA GLY A 219 -14.69 -5.72 -16.96
C GLY A 219 -13.36 -5.53 -16.20
N ILE A 220 -12.46 -4.72 -16.75
CA ILE A 220 -11.32 -4.17 -16.02
C ILE A 220 -11.63 -2.69 -15.76
N ALA A 221 -11.55 -2.28 -14.50
CA ALA A 221 -11.63 -0.88 -14.11
C ALA A 221 -10.37 -0.52 -13.33
N TYR A 222 -9.87 0.70 -13.50
CA TYR A 222 -8.69 1.16 -12.79
C TYR A 222 -8.67 2.68 -12.66
N GLU A 223 -7.99 3.15 -11.63
CA GLU A 223 -7.68 4.57 -11.47
C GLU A 223 -6.18 4.79 -11.55
N ARG A 224 -5.77 5.70 -12.44
CA ARG A 224 -4.39 6.10 -12.58
C ARG A 224 -4.32 7.61 -12.73
N LYS A 225 -3.95 8.32 -11.66
CA LYS A 225 -3.60 9.73 -11.75
C LYS A 225 -2.19 9.81 -12.34
N ARG A 226 -2.06 10.49 -13.47
CA ARG A 226 -0.76 10.94 -13.98
C ARG A 226 -0.53 12.35 -13.45
N GLU A 227 0.57 12.56 -12.73
CA GLU A 227 1.08 13.92 -12.56
C GLU A 227 1.46 14.45 -13.96
N LYS A 228 1.03 15.68 -14.25
CA LYS A 228 1.31 16.35 -15.53
C LYS A 228 2.70 16.96 -15.50
#